data_AF-A0A9X0A007-F1
#
_entry.id   AF-A0A9X0A007-F1
#
_cell.length_a   1.000
_cell.length_b   1.000
_cell.length_c   1.000
_cell.angle_alpha   90.00
_cell.angle_beta   90.00
_cell.angle_gamma   90.00
#
_symmetry.space_group_name_H-M   'P 1'
#
loop_
_entity.id
_entity.type
_entity.pdbx_description
1 polymer ?
#
loop_
_entity_poly.entity_id
_entity_poly.type
_entity_poly.pdbx_seq_one_letter_code
_entity_poly.pdbx_strand_id
1 'polypeptide(L)'
;MAEKQSEKHAILTKLLVGVQSHLESPLEKVRRLGMVVAECVTSSLEPNGEKLVFEYAEDDETKLLKSMAKGSRERLDIGKGRKKLDSDVRESEKTKSKGTSIPQQSVKKNLPQNDENNDDDDELLPYDLEEDHDTDSKTKSPKFLRDCIEGLVASEDPSKTEASLKTVGKLVCAELDDLEDICVELVKVLLHLQDRYSTDSFCELRHNAMVSVTIRCPQQIACHLTEEFFAPNYNLQQRMDMLNVLADAAQQLSTPAETAKTRTVPRKFPLPQADSVKPLQAVPEWQKIVQERIDGKTKRISKGLSHPQPKAVANKFAGVAGFFFFPLMKNFDSKVNTLDLLGDDTLVLGRFVYTLGIIMYSARETPAARNMGMTLLEFTWALKYHKEAFVRQALIFAQAMVAVSVPSSTLMSDAPGELFELHDWLKTTVQSDTDADSVKAALQTLVLLEDIFKNQVTVHG
;
A
#
# COMPACT_ATOMS: atom_id res chain seq x y z
N MET A 1 8.14 52.98 11.47
CA MET A 1 8.39 52.21 10.22
C MET A 1 9.65 51.36 10.32
N ALA A 2 10.78 51.88 10.81
CA ALA A 2 12.02 51.10 10.97
C ALA A 2 11.88 49.88 11.92
N GLU A 3 11.16 50.04 13.03
CA GLU A 3 10.93 48.96 14.02
C GLU A 3 10.12 47.80 13.44
N LYS A 4 9.02 48.10 12.73
CA LYS A 4 8.19 47.11 12.03
C LYS A 4 8.96 46.36 10.93
N GLN A 5 9.92 47.02 10.26
CA GLN A 5 10.77 46.39 9.25
C GLN A 5 11.82 45.46 9.90
N SER A 6 12.34 45.83 11.07
CA SER A 6 13.25 45.01 11.87
C SER A 6 12.58 43.72 12.38
N GLU A 7 11.37 43.84 12.94
CA GLU A 7 10.58 42.70 13.40
C GLU A 7 10.22 41.75 12.25
N LYS A 8 9.84 42.31 11.10
CA LYS A 8 9.58 41.57 9.87
C LYS A 8 10.79 40.74 9.44
N HIS A 9 11.98 41.35 9.43
CA HIS A 9 13.22 40.65 9.08
C HIS A 9 13.54 39.53 10.08
N ALA A 10 13.32 39.76 11.38
CA ALA A 10 13.54 38.75 12.43
C ALA A 10 12.59 37.54 12.28
N ILE A 11 11.31 37.77 11.95
CA ILE A 11 10.33 36.70 11.69
C ILE A 11 10.74 35.89 10.46
N LEU A 12 11.12 36.56 9.37
CA LEU A 12 11.52 35.89 8.13
C LEU A 12 12.78 35.04 8.34
N THR A 13 13.76 35.54 9.10
CA THR A 13 14.98 34.80 9.43
C THR A 13 14.65 33.51 10.20
N LYS A 14 13.78 33.59 11.20
CA LYS A 14 13.35 32.40 11.98
C LYS A 14 12.51 31.44 11.13
N LEU A 15 11.67 31.97 10.24
CA LEU A 15 10.87 31.17 9.32
C LEU A 15 11.77 30.35 8.39
N LEU A 16 12.80 30.98 7.78
CA LEU A 16 13.72 30.30 6.88
C LEU A 16 14.43 29.11 7.54
N VAL A 17 14.93 29.27 8.75
CA VAL A 17 15.57 28.18 9.53
C VAL A 17 14.56 27.04 9.79
N GLY A 18 13.33 27.38 10.16
CA GLY A 18 12.27 26.40 10.40
C GLY A 18 11.88 25.65 9.13
N VAL A 19 11.73 26.35 8.01
CA VAL A 19 11.38 25.77 6.71
C VAL A 19 12.48 24.83 6.22
N GLN A 20 13.75 25.24 6.32
CA GLN A 20 14.88 24.38 5.97
C GLN A 20 14.85 23.07 6.78
N SER A 21 14.64 23.15 8.10
CA SER A 21 14.55 21.96 8.96
C SER A 21 13.39 21.04 8.58
N HIS A 22 12.26 21.59 8.13
CA HIS A 22 11.12 20.80 7.66
C HIS A 22 11.38 20.17 6.29
N LEU A 23 12.07 20.86 5.38
CA LEU A 23 12.41 20.37 4.04
C LEU A 23 13.45 19.24 4.09
N GLU A 24 14.37 19.29 5.06
CA GLU A 24 15.34 18.22 5.33
C GLU A 24 14.69 16.96 5.94
N SER A 25 13.42 17.03 6.37
CA SER A 25 12.73 15.87 6.94
C SER A 25 12.47 14.77 5.89
N PRO A 26 12.71 13.50 6.24
CA PRO A 26 12.42 12.38 5.34
C PRO A 26 10.91 12.15 5.13
N LEU A 27 10.05 12.66 6.01
CA LEU A 27 8.60 12.50 5.93
C LEU A 27 7.97 13.57 5.01
N GLU A 28 7.32 13.13 3.92
CA GLU A 28 6.64 14.02 2.96
C GLU A 28 5.63 14.94 3.65
N LYS A 29 4.90 14.41 4.64
CA LYS A 29 3.95 15.18 5.44
C LYS A 29 4.62 16.37 6.12
N VAL A 30 5.80 16.17 6.71
CA VAL A 30 6.54 17.21 7.45
C VAL A 30 7.09 18.26 6.48
N ARG A 31 7.67 17.83 5.35
CA ARG A 31 8.11 18.75 4.29
C ARG A 31 6.96 19.63 3.80
N ARG A 32 5.81 19.01 3.50
CA ARG A 32 4.61 19.70 3.02
C ARG A 32 4.05 20.68 4.05
N LEU A 33 4.02 20.32 5.33
CA LEU A 33 3.62 21.25 6.39
C LEU A 33 4.55 22.47 6.43
N GLY A 34 5.86 22.26 6.35
CA GLY A 34 6.84 23.35 6.28
C GLY A 34 6.60 24.27 5.09
N MET A 35 6.36 23.72 3.90
CA MET A 35 6.05 24.48 2.68
C MET A 35 4.76 25.31 2.82
N VAL A 36 3.65 24.68 3.25
CA VAL A 36 2.35 25.37 3.42
C VAL A 36 2.44 26.52 4.43
N VAL A 37 3.11 26.29 5.57
CA VAL A 37 3.30 27.33 6.59
C VAL A 37 4.18 28.46 6.05
N ALA A 38 5.24 28.15 5.31
CA ALA A 38 6.10 29.15 4.67
C ALA A 38 5.30 30.07 3.75
N GLU A 39 4.49 29.49 2.85
CA GLU A 39 3.62 30.23 1.92
C GLU A 39 2.61 31.12 2.66
N CYS A 40 1.96 30.58 3.69
CA CYS A 40 0.94 31.30 4.45
C CYS A 40 1.54 32.50 5.22
N VAL A 41 2.69 32.29 5.88
CA VAL A 41 3.35 33.34 6.69
C VAL A 41 3.95 34.41 5.79
N THR A 42 4.63 34.05 4.70
CA THR A 42 5.20 35.03 3.75
C THR A 42 4.09 35.84 3.08
N SER A 43 3.02 35.20 2.62
CA SER A 43 1.86 35.90 2.04
C SER A 43 1.18 36.87 3.01
N SER A 44 1.19 36.55 4.31
CA SER A 44 0.63 37.43 5.35
C SER A 44 1.57 38.59 5.70
N LEU A 45 2.88 38.39 5.63
CA LEU A 45 3.91 39.37 6.00
C LEU A 45 4.26 40.33 4.84
N GLU A 46 4.13 39.85 3.60
CA GLU A 46 4.41 40.59 2.36
C GLU A 46 3.24 40.47 1.36
N PRO A 47 2.10 41.14 1.59
CA PRO A 47 0.94 41.03 0.68
C PRO A 47 1.21 41.55 -0.74
N ASN A 48 2.21 42.42 -0.91
CA ASN A 48 2.64 43.00 -2.18
C ASN A 48 4.04 42.52 -2.63
N GLY A 49 4.62 41.51 -1.96
CA GLY A 49 5.93 40.94 -2.30
C GLY A 49 5.85 39.80 -3.31
N GLU A 50 7.00 39.24 -3.67
CA GLU A 50 7.06 38.00 -4.45
C GLU A 50 6.45 36.86 -3.62
N LYS A 51 5.49 36.14 -4.20
CA LYS A 51 4.85 35.02 -3.52
C LYS A 51 5.73 33.80 -3.64
N LEU A 52 6.21 33.32 -2.49
CA LEU A 52 6.82 32.01 -2.39
C LEU A 52 5.74 30.95 -2.70
N VAL A 53 6.00 30.10 -3.70
CA VAL A 53 5.12 29.01 -4.11
C VAL A 53 5.96 27.75 -4.23
N PHE A 54 5.54 26.70 -3.54
CA PHE A 54 6.13 25.38 -3.62
C PHE A 54 5.20 24.41 -4.37
N GLU A 55 5.79 23.39 -4.98
CA GLU A 55 5.05 22.30 -5.62
C GLU A 55 4.85 21.14 -4.64
N TYR A 56 3.60 20.79 -4.35
CA TYR A 56 3.24 19.63 -3.53
C TYR A 56 1.80 19.18 -3.80
N ALA A 57 1.49 17.91 -3.49
CA ALA A 57 0.13 17.38 -3.60
C ALA A 57 -0.77 17.93 -2.47
N GLU A 58 -1.82 18.66 -2.84
CA GLU A 58 -2.81 19.18 -1.89
C GLU A 58 -3.73 18.08 -1.36
N ASP A 59 -3.76 17.91 -0.05
CA ASP A 59 -4.73 17.07 0.66
C ASP A 59 -5.65 17.87 1.59
N ASP A 60 -6.59 17.18 2.26
CA ASP A 60 -7.57 17.82 3.15
C ASP A 60 -6.91 18.63 4.29
N GLU A 61 -5.75 18.19 4.79
CA GLU A 61 -4.99 18.89 5.83
C GLU A 61 -4.36 20.19 5.30
N THR A 62 -3.76 20.16 4.10
CA THR A 62 -3.23 21.38 3.46
C THR A 62 -4.32 22.41 3.15
N LYS A 63 -5.49 21.96 2.69
CA LYS A 63 -6.64 22.84 2.42
C LYS A 63 -7.14 23.50 3.70
N LEU A 64 -7.24 22.72 4.79
CA LEU A 64 -7.63 23.23 6.10
C LEU A 64 -6.63 24.30 6.59
N LEU A 65 -5.33 24.04 6.54
CA LEU A 65 -4.30 24.99 6.97
C LEU A 65 -4.33 26.30 6.17
N LYS A 66 -4.43 26.23 4.84
CA LYS A 66 -4.60 27.41 3.98
C LYS A 66 -5.88 28.18 4.33
N SER A 67 -6.97 27.49 4.65
CA SER A 67 -8.23 28.15 5.08
C SER A 67 -8.09 28.88 6.41
N MET A 68 -7.35 28.31 7.37
CA MET A 68 -7.10 28.93 8.68
C MET A 68 -6.24 30.19 8.56
N ALA A 69 -5.26 30.18 7.65
CA ALA A 69 -4.38 31.33 7.39
C ALA A 69 -5.11 32.55 6.83
N LYS A 70 -6.26 32.37 6.13
CA LYS A 70 -7.07 33.48 5.59
C LYS A 70 -7.83 34.28 6.67
N GLY A 71 -7.85 33.81 7.92
CA GLY A 71 -8.44 34.52 9.05
C GLY A 71 -9.98 34.48 9.09
N SER A 72 -10.54 34.81 10.27
CA SER A 72 -11.97 34.69 10.58
C SER A 72 -12.83 35.82 9.96
N ARG A 73 -12.91 35.87 8.63
CA ARG A 73 -13.94 36.66 7.92
C ARG A 73 -15.04 35.81 7.27
N GLU A 74 -14.86 34.49 7.24
CA GLU A 74 -15.85 33.51 6.71
C GLU A 74 -16.21 32.44 7.75
N ARG A 75 -16.22 32.81 9.05
CA ARG A 75 -16.67 31.92 10.13
C ARG A 75 -18.13 32.17 10.49
N LEU A 76 -19.00 32.27 9.50
CA LEU A 76 -20.46 32.21 9.64
C LEU A 76 -21.07 31.66 8.35
N ASP A 77 -21.01 30.34 8.14
CA ASP A 77 -22.04 29.59 7.40
C ASP A 77 -21.85 28.05 7.52
N ILE A 78 -21.46 27.57 8.70
CA ILE A 78 -21.60 26.14 9.05
C ILE A 78 -22.51 26.07 10.27
N GLY A 79 -23.79 26.39 10.06
CA GLY A 79 -24.73 26.57 11.15
C GLY A 79 -26.19 26.61 10.73
N LYS A 80 -26.62 25.77 9.77
CA LYS A 80 -28.02 25.34 9.58
C LYS A 80 -28.09 24.29 8.47
N GLY A 81 -28.63 23.11 8.77
CA GLY A 81 -29.04 22.17 7.71
C GLY A 81 -28.81 20.69 7.96
N ARG A 82 -29.07 20.16 9.17
CA ARG A 82 -29.38 18.73 9.31
C ARG A 82 -30.81 18.51 8.76
N LYS A 83 -30.96 17.93 7.56
CA LYS A 83 -32.07 17.01 7.18
C LYS A 83 -31.96 16.51 5.73
N LYS A 84 -31.96 15.18 5.62
CA LYS A 84 -32.38 14.28 4.51
C LYS A 84 -31.83 14.54 3.10
N LEU A 85 -30.96 13.63 2.64
CA LEU A 85 -30.87 13.27 1.23
C LEU A 85 -32.07 12.38 0.88
N ASP A 86 -32.87 12.82 -0.07
CA ASP A 86 -33.57 11.94 -1.00
C ASP A 86 -33.72 12.65 -2.36
N SER A 87 -33.65 11.84 -3.42
CA SER A 87 -34.10 12.07 -4.80
C SER A 87 -33.50 13.21 -5.67
N ASP A 88 -33.03 12.75 -6.84
CA ASP A 88 -33.22 13.31 -8.20
C ASP A 88 -32.47 14.56 -8.67
N VAL A 89 -31.43 14.29 -9.48
CA VAL A 89 -31.38 14.44 -10.95
C VAL A 89 -32.14 15.63 -11.60
N ARG A 90 -31.36 16.33 -12.45
CA ARG A 90 -31.69 17.22 -13.59
C ARG A 90 -32.01 18.69 -13.27
N GLU A 91 -31.11 19.62 -13.64
CA GLU A 91 -30.93 20.29 -14.96
C GLU A 91 -31.49 21.72 -14.80
N SER A 92 -30.86 22.81 -15.23
CA SER A 92 -30.64 23.21 -16.63
C SER A 92 -30.21 24.70 -16.55
N GLU A 93 -29.30 25.25 -17.37
CA GLU A 93 -29.55 26.02 -18.60
C GLU A 93 -28.38 27.03 -18.71
N LYS A 94 -27.94 27.63 -19.82
CA LYS A 94 -28.10 27.54 -21.28
C LYS A 94 -27.18 28.63 -21.82
N THR A 95 -26.61 28.43 -23.00
CA THR A 95 -26.50 29.51 -24.00
C THR A 95 -26.79 28.95 -25.39
N LYS A 96 -27.62 29.71 -26.12
CA LYS A 96 -28.33 29.37 -27.35
C LYS A 96 -27.49 29.62 -28.60
N SER A 97 -27.81 28.92 -29.69
CA SER A 97 -28.29 29.58 -30.92
C SER A 97 -28.98 28.57 -31.86
N LYS A 98 -29.97 29.06 -32.61
CA LYS A 98 -31.03 28.35 -33.35
C LYS A 98 -30.68 28.16 -34.84
N GLY A 99 -31.23 27.11 -35.45
CA GLY A 99 -31.50 27.00 -36.88
C GLY A 99 -32.43 25.81 -37.20
N THR A 100 -33.67 26.14 -37.59
CA THR A 100 -34.85 25.36 -38.05
C THR A 100 -34.53 24.26 -39.10
N SER A 101 -35.24 23.14 -39.35
CA SER A 101 -36.70 22.85 -39.41
C SER A 101 -37.00 21.33 -39.50
N ILE A 102 -38.25 20.98 -39.11
CA ILE A 102 -39.03 19.71 -39.07
C ILE A 102 -39.34 19.08 -40.48
N PRO A 103 -40.10 17.96 -40.67
CA PRO A 103 -40.23 16.60 -40.05
C PRO A 103 -40.33 15.40 -41.08
N GLN A 104 -40.53 14.16 -40.57
CA GLN A 104 -41.60 13.16 -40.91
C GLN A 104 -41.22 11.68 -41.23
N GLN A 105 -41.49 10.81 -40.24
CA GLN A 105 -42.25 9.53 -40.21
C GLN A 105 -42.43 8.59 -41.44
N SER A 106 -42.13 7.30 -41.17
CA SER A 106 -42.82 6.03 -41.54
C SER A 106 -42.92 5.63 -43.03
N VAL A 107 -42.78 4.35 -43.44
CA VAL A 107 -43.78 3.25 -43.36
C VAL A 107 -43.12 1.88 -43.71
N LYS A 108 -43.60 0.77 -43.13
CA LYS A 108 -43.37 -0.64 -43.55
C LYS A 108 -44.54 -1.19 -44.38
N LYS A 109 -44.31 -2.10 -45.34
CA LYS A 109 -45.26 -3.17 -45.76
C LYS A 109 -44.59 -4.31 -46.56
N ASN A 110 -45.21 -5.51 -46.50
CA ASN A 110 -44.73 -6.85 -46.89
C ASN A 110 -45.20 -7.36 -48.29
N LEU A 111 -44.36 -8.22 -48.93
CA LEU A 111 -44.53 -9.47 -49.76
C LEU A 111 -45.56 -9.56 -50.95
N PRO A 112 -45.51 -10.59 -51.84
CA PRO A 112 -44.42 -11.38 -52.50
C PRO A 112 -44.67 -11.65 -54.04
N GLN A 113 -43.74 -12.26 -54.80
CA GLN A 113 -43.99 -13.31 -55.84
C GLN A 113 -42.73 -13.74 -56.64
N ASN A 114 -42.74 -15.02 -57.05
CA ASN A 114 -41.75 -15.82 -57.80
C ASN A 114 -41.32 -15.23 -59.17
N ASP A 115 -40.11 -15.57 -59.61
CA ASP A 115 -39.90 -16.38 -60.84
C ASP A 115 -38.48 -16.95 -60.89
N GLU A 116 -38.38 -18.24 -61.24
CA GLU A 116 -37.15 -18.95 -61.56
C GLU A 116 -36.69 -18.55 -62.97
N ASN A 117 -35.41 -18.20 -63.14
CA ASN A 117 -34.63 -18.43 -64.36
C ASN A 117 -33.13 -18.40 -64.03
N ASN A 118 -32.44 -19.48 -64.38
CA ASN A 118 -30.98 -19.58 -64.41
C ASN A 118 -30.43 -18.77 -65.57
N ASP A 119 -29.39 -17.96 -65.34
CA ASP A 119 -28.23 -17.91 -66.24
C ASP A 119 -26.99 -17.40 -65.48
N ASP A 120 -25.88 -18.09 -65.67
CA ASP A 120 -24.55 -17.73 -65.17
C ASP A 120 -24.07 -16.46 -65.88
N ASP A 121 -23.89 -15.36 -65.14
CA ASP A 121 -23.05 -14.25 -65.56
C ASP A 121 -22.09 -13.90 -64.40
N ASP A 122 -20.80 -14.01 -64.69
CA ASP A 122 -19.66 -13.65 -63.84
C ASP A 122 -19.73 -12.18 -63.42
N GLU A 123 -20.53 -11.84 -62.41
CA GLU A 123 -20.41 -10.57 -61.71
C GLU A 123 -19.25 -10.70 -60.73
N LEU A 124 -18.06 -10.33 -61.19
CA LEU A 124 -16.88 -10.11 -60.35
C LEU A 124 -17.30 -9.23 -59.17
N LEU A 125 -17.54 -9.85 -58.01
CA LEU A 125 -17.59 -9.15 -56.75
C LEU A 125 -16.26 -8.41 -56.63
N PRO A 126 -16.26 -7.07 -56.45
CA PRO A 126 -15.04 -6.35 -56.16
C PRO A 126 -14.37 -7.07 -55.01
N TYR A 127 -13.13 -7.51 -55.23
CA TYR A 127 -12.32 -8.07 -54.16
C TYR A 127 -12.31 -7.01 -53.06
N ASP A 128 -12.87 -7.34 -51.90
CA ASP A 128 -12.84 -6.43 -50.77
C ASP A 128 -11.37 -6.36 -50.36
N LEU A 129 -10.68 -5.34 -50.87
CA LEU A 129 -9.46 -4.84 -50.30
C LEU A 129 -9.84 -4.13 -48.99
N GLU A 130 -10.37 -4.89 -48.04
CA GLU A 130 -10.02 -4.67 -46.64
C GLU A 130 -8.56 -5.13 -46.46
N GLU A 131 -7.67 -4.54 -47.25
CA GLU A 131 -6.34 -4.25 -46.74
C GLU A 131 -6.59 -3.35 -45.54
N ASP A 132 -6.37 -3.94 -44.35
CA ASP A 132 -6.33 -3.29 -43.05
C ASP A 132 -5.73 -1.88 -43.15
N HIS A 133 -6.59 -0.90 -43.42
CA HIS A 133 -6.36 0.52 -43.24
C HIS A 133 -7.05 0.98 -41.96
N ASP A 134 -6.96 0.15 -40.92
CA ASP A 134 -6.99 0.65 -39.54
C ASP A 134 -5.60 1.16 -39.19
N THR A 135 -5.34 2.41 -39.56
CA THR A 135 -4.34 3.25 -38.90
C THR A 135 -4.77 3.47 -37.45
N ASP A 136 -4.45 2.49 -36.61
CA ASP A 136 -4.17 2.70 -35.20
C ASP A 136 -3.05 1.72 -34.84
N SER A 137 -1.91 2.29 -34.45
CA SER A 137 -0.63 1.64 -34.15
C SER A 137 -0.72 0.63 -33.00
N LYS A 138 -1.34 -0.53 -33.22
CA LYS A 138 -1.25 -1.68 -32.32
C LYS A 138 0.01 -2.46 -32.66
N THR A 139 1.13 -2.05 -32.07
CA THR A 139 2.33 -2.88 -31.99
C THR A 139 1.93 -4.29 -31.55
N LYS A 140 2.29 -5.30 -32.35
CA LYS A 140 1.99 -6.71 -32.05
C LYS A 140 2.54 -7.04 -30.65
N SER A 141 1.68 -7.47 -29.74
CA SER A 141 2.09 -7.81 -28.38
C SER A 141 3.05 -9.02 -28.40
N PRO A 142 4.15 -8.97 -27.64
CA PRO A 142 5.12 -10.06 -27.60
C PRO A 142 4.47 -11.35 -27.09
N LYS A 143 4.89 -12.49 -27.66
CA LYS A 143 4.36 -13.81 -27.30
C LYS A 143 5.31 -14.59 -26.38
N PHE A 144 6.61 -14.30 -26.46
CA PHE A 144 7.63 -14.93 -25.64
C PHE A 144 8.23 -13.96 -24.63
N LEU A 145 8.68 -14.47 -23.49
CA LEU A 145 9.31 -13.64 -22.45
C LEU A 145 10.64 -13.03 -22.92
N ARG A 146 11.35 -13.72 -23.82
CA ARG A 146 12.57 -13.17 -24.46
C ARG A 146 12.25 -11.94 -25.33
N ASP A 147 11.14 -11.97 -26.07
CA ASP A 147 10.69 -10.81 -26.85
C ASP A 147 10.33 -9.63 -25.93
N CYS A 148 9.74 -9.91 -24.76
CA CYS A 148 9.51 -8.89 -23.74
C CYS A 148 10.82 -8.28 -23.25
N ILE A 149 11.83 -9.10 -22.92
CA ILE A 149 13.14 -8.61 -22.47
C ILE A 149 13.77 -7.72 -23.55
N GLU A 150 13.79 -8.19 -24.80
CA GLU A 150 14.32 -7.42 -25.93
C GLU A 150 13.55 -6.11 -26.12
N GLY A 151 12.22 -6.16 -26.05
CA GLY A 151 11.35 -4.99 -26.16
C GLY A 151 11.51 -3.99 -25.01
N LEU A 152 11.93 -4.42 -23.83
CA LEU A 152 12.18 -3.55 -22.68
C LEU A 152 13.59 -2.95 -22.67
N VAL A 153 14.59 -3.65 -23.22
CA VAL A 153 16.00 -3.24 -23.19
C VAL A 153 16.42 -2.49 -24.45
N ALA A 154 16.01 -2.98 -25.63
CA ALA A 154 16.56 -2.57 -26.92
C ALA A 154 15.58 -1.78 -27.80
N SER A 155 14.36 -1.52 -27.33
CA SER A 155 13.36 -0.79 -28.10
C SER A 155 13.52 0.72 -27.94
N GLU A 156 13.84 1.41 -29.03
CA GLU A 156 13.69 2.87 -29.14
C GLU A 156 12.23 3.29 -29.38
N ASP A 157 11.36 2.32 -29.72
CA ASP A 157 9.93 2.54 -29.94
C ASP A 157 9.16 2.54 -28.60
N PRO A 158 8.50 3.66 -28.25
CA PRO A 158 7.65 3.76 -27.04
C PRO A 158 6.54 2.72 -27.02
N SER A 159 5.88 2.49 -28.17
CA SER A 159 4.71 1.61 -28.27
C SER A 159 5.09 0.14 -28.08
N LYS A 160 6.29 -0.27 -28.49
CA LYS A 160 6.81 -1.64 -28.25
C LYS A 160 7.23 -1.83 -26.78
N THR A 161 7.85 -0.81 -26.16
CA THR A 161 8.22 -0.85 -24.73
C THR A 161 7.00 -1.00 -23.84
N GLU A 162 5.98 -0.16 -24.07
CA GLU A 162 4.71 -0.19 -23.34
C GLU A 162 3.97 -1.52 -23.54
N ALA A 163 3.87 -2.00 -24.79
CA ALA A 163 3.24 -3.29 -25.07
C ALA A 163 3.97 -4.44 -24.36
N SER A 164 5.30 -4.40 -24.30
CA SER A 164 6.12 -5.41 -23.59
C SER A 164 5.85 -5.38 -22.08
N LEU A 165 5.82 -4.19 -21.48
CA LEU A 165 5.56 -4.02 -20.05
C LEU A 165 4.12 -4.42 -19.65
N LYS A 166 3.12 -4.15 -20.50
CA LYS A 166 1.73 -4.58 -20.25
C LYS A 166 1.52 -6.09 -20.42
N THR A 167 2.38 -6.74 -21.20
CA THR A 167 2.22 -8.16 -21.56
C THR A 167 3.02 -9.09 -20.65
N VAL A 168 4.17 -8.65 -20.13
CA VAL A 168 5.08 -9.47 -19.32
C VAL A 168 4.38 -10.17 -18.15
N GLY A 169 3.55 -9.45 -17.39
CA GLY A 169 2.84 -10.04 -16.25
C GLY A 169 1.89 -11.16 -16.66
N LYS A 170 1.26 -11.05 -17.84
CA LYS A 170 0.37 -12.08 -18.39
C LYS A 170 1.13 -13.32 -18.82
N LEU A 171 2.28 -13.15 -19.48
CA LEU A 171 3.11 -14.27 -19.94
C LEU A 171 3.71 -15.04 -18.76
N VAL A 172 4.16 -14.34 -17.72
CA VAL A 172 4.64 -14.96 -16.47
C VAL A 172 3.52 -15.78 -15.80
N CYS A 173 2.28 -15.27 -15.83
CA CYS A 173 1.14 -16.01 -15.29
C CYS A 173 0.71 -17.20 -16.16
N ALA A 174 1.08 -17.25 -17.43
CA ALA A 174 0.70 -18.31 -18.36
C ALA A 174 1.49 -19.63 -18.19
N GLU A 175 2.42 -19.69 -17.23
CA GLU A 175 3.21 -20.91 -16.89
C GLU A 175 4.02 -21.42 -18.07
N LEU A 176 4.89 -20.57 -18.61
CA LEU A 176 5.84 -20.97 -19.65
C LEU A 176 7.00 -21.77 -19.03
N ASP A 177 7.37 -22.88 -19.67
CA ASP A 177 8.41 -23.80 -19.20
C ASP A 177 9.81 -23.15 -19.11
N ASP A 178 10.04 -22.06 -19.84
CA ASP A 178 11.32 -21.35 -19.91
C ASP A 178 11.51 -20.28 -18.80
N LEU A 179 10.50 -20.05 -17.96
CA LEU A 179 10.53 -18.97 -16.96
C LEU A 179 11.66 -19.15 -15.95
N GLU A 180 11.94 -20.36 -15.47
CA GLU A 180 12.98 -20.60 -14.47
C GLU A 180 14.37 -20.15 -14.95
N ASP A 181 14.66 -20.35 -16.24
CA ASP A 181 15.97 -20.02 -16.83
C ASP A 181 16.17 -18.51 -17.02
N ILE A 182 15.08 -17.74 -17.16
CA ILE A 182 15.11 -16.31 -17.49
C ILE A 182 14.59 -15.40 -16.38
N CYS A 183 14.04 -15.95 -15.29
CA CYS A 183 13.38 -15.17 -14.25
C CYS A 183 14.32 -14.12 -13.62
N VAL A 184 15.58 -14.51 -13.35
CA VAL A 184 16.59 -13.61 -12.78
C VAL A 184 16.95 -12.49 -13.75
N GLU A 185 17.15 -12.81 -15.04
CA GLU A 185 17.42 -11.81 -16.08
C GLU A 185 16.25 -10.83 -16.22
N LEU A 186 15.03 -11.34 -16.26
CA LEU A 186 13.82 -10.54 -16.37
C LEU A 186 13.66 -9.57 -15.19
N VAL A 187 13.86 -10.04 -13.95
CA VAL A 187 13.79 -9.18 -12.77
C VAL A 187 14.89 -8.13 -12.76
N LYS A 188 16.11 -8.47 -13.19
CA LYS A 188 17.20 -7.47 -13.36
C LYS A 188 16.82 -6.38 -14.34
N VAL A 189 16.23 -6.74 -15.48
CA VAL A 189 15.76 -5.79 -16.49
C VAL A 189 14.67 -4.89 -15.90
N LEU A 190 13.64 -5.48 -15.28
CA LEU A 190 12.53 -4.73 -14.67
C LEU A 190 13.00 -3.77 -13.56
N LEU A 191 13.97 -4.18 -12.74
CA LEU A 191 14.51 -3.39 -11.64
C LEU A 191 15.32 -2.17 -12.12
N HIS A 192 15.96 -2.26 -13.28
CA HIS A 192 16.71 -1.16 -13.90
C HIS A 192 15.87 -0.37 -14.91
N LEU A 193 14.66 -0.83 -15.23
CA LEU A 193 13.79 -0.18 -16.18
C LEU A 193 13.37 1.20 -15.67
N GLN A 194 13.60 2.22 -16.50
CA GLN A 194 13.22 3.61 -16.24
C GLN A 194 12.11 4.03 -17.19
N ASP A 195 11.26 4.94 -16.72
CA ASP A 195 10.17 5.48 -17.54
C ASP A 195 10.68 6.56 -18.48
N ARG A 196 11.20 6.14 -19.64
CA ARG A 196 11.72 7.06 -20.66
C ARG A 196 10.62 7.76 -21.46
N TYR A 197 9.44 7.17 -21.50
CA TYR A 197 8.37 7.55 -22.42
C TYR A 197 7.10 8.07 -21.71
N SER A 198 7.14 8.26 -20.39
CA SER A 198 5.98 8.65 -19.58
C SER A 198 4.82 7.66 -19.75
N THR A 199 5.12 6.37 -19.59
CA THR A 199 4.15 5.30 -19.79
C THR A 199 3.10 5.30 -18.69
N ASP A 200 1.82 5.19 -19.07
CA ASP A 200 0.73 5.16 -18.12
C ASP A 200 0.88 4.00 -17.11
N SER A 201 0.77 4.33 -15.83
CA SER A 201 0.90 3.36 -14.72
C SER A 201 2.22 2.57 -14.74
N PHE A 202 3.30 3.14 -15.29
CA PHE A 202 4.61 2.48 -15.41
C PHE A 202 5.08 1.81 -14.11
N CYS A 203 5.09 2.57 -13.01
CA CYS A 203 5.56 2.06 -11.72
C CYS A 203 4.74 0.87 -11.23
N GLU A 204 3.42 0.92 -11.40
CA GLU A 204 2.51 -0.16 -11.01
C GLU A 204 2.70 -1.39 -11.90
N LEU A 205 2.77 -1.23 -13.21
CA LEU A 205 2.99 -2.34 -14.15
C LEU A 205 4.34 -3.02 -13.90
N ARG A 206 5.40 -2.23 -13.73
CA ARG A 206 6.76 -2.71 -13.42
C ARG A 206 6.79 -3.47 -12.10
N HIS A 207 6.18 -2.91 -11.05
CA HIS A 207 6.09 -3.56 -9.75
C HIS A 207 5.29 -4.87 -9.81
N ASN A 208 4.10 -4.84 -10.41
CA ASN A 208 3.24 -6.02 -10.54
C ASN A 208 3.91 -7.12 -11.37
N ALA A 209 4.69 -6.76 -12.40
CA ALA A 209 5.51 -7.69 -13.16
C ALA A 209 6.57 -8.36 -12.27
N MET A 210 7.37 -7.59 -11.52
CA MET A 210 8.37 -8.13 -10.60
C MET A 210 7.74 -9.04 -9.53
N VAL A 211 6.60 -8.64 -8.97
CA VAL A 211 5.84 -9.47 -8.01
C VAL A 211 5.35 -10.76 -8.65
N SER A 212 4.83 -10.71 -9.88
CA SER A 212 4.36 -11.90 -10.61
C SER A 212 5.51 -12.89 -10.85
N VAL A 213 6.69 -12.41 -11.23
CA VAL A 213 7.88 -13.26 -11.42
C VAL A 213 8.32 -13.85 -10.08
N THR A 214 8.29 -13.05 -9.00
CA THR A 214 8.65 -13.52 -7.65
C THR A 214 7.68 -14.57 -7.13
N ILE A 215 6.38 -14.49 -7.44
CA ILE A 215 5.40 -15.51 -7.04
C ILE A 215 5.63 -16.83 -7.78
N ARG A 216 6.06 -16.78 -9.05
CA ARG A 216 6.33 -17.96 -9.87
C ARG A 216 7.67 -18.64 -9.55
N CYS A 217 8.72 -17.86 -9.31
CA CYS A 217 10.06 -18.36 -8.98
C CYS A 217 10.53 -17.85 -7.59
N PRO A 218 9.78 -18.15 -6.50
CA PRO A 218 9.95 -17.48 -5.21
C PRO A 218 11.31 -17.67 -4.57
N GLN A 219 11.88 -18.89 -4.61
CA GLN A 219 13.18 -19.14 -4.03
C GLN A 219 14.30 -18.41 -4.81
N GLN A 220 14.33 -18.56 -6.13
CA GLN A 220 15.38 -17.99 -6.98
C GLN A 220 15.39 -16.46 -6.90
N ILE A 221 14.21 -15.84 -7.03
CA ILE A 221 14.09 -14.39 -7.04
C ILE A 221 14.25 -13.79 -5.65
N ALA A 222 13.76 -14.44 -4.58
CA ALA A 222 14.00 -13.94 -3.24
C ALA A 222 15.48 -13.97 -2.88
N CYS A 223 16.20 -15.06 -3.18
CA CYS A 223 17.65 -15.11 -2.96
C CYS A 223 18.36 -14.00 -3.74
N HIS A 224 18.00 -13.81 -5.02
CA HIS A 224 18.59 -12.75 -5.82
C HIS A 224 18.31 -11.34 -5.28
N LEU A 225 17.05 -10.97 -5.02
CA LEU A 225 16.70 -9.64 -4.54
C LEU A 225 17.30 -9.31 -3.17
N THR A 226 17.39 -10.31 -2.28
CA THR A 226 17.97 -10.12 -0.94
C THR A 226 19.49 -9.99 -0.98
N GLU A 227 20.17 -10.66 -1.91
CA GLU A 227 21.60 -10.45 -2.18
C GLU A 227 21.86 -9.07 -2.79
N GLU A 228 21.11 -8.69 -3.83
CA GLU A 228 21.29 -7.40 -4.52
C GLU A 228 20.92 -6.20 -3.64
N PHE A 229 20.05 -6.38 -2.63
CA PHE A 229 19.73 -5.32 -1.67
C PHE A 229 20.99 -4.78 -0.97
N PHE A 230 21.94 -5.64 -0.64
CA PHE A 230 23.22 -5.26 -0.01
C PHE A 230 24.33 -4.99 -1.01
N ALA A 231 24.08 -5.16 -2.31
CA ALA A 231 25.07 -4.93 -3.34
C ALA A 231 25.36 -3.42 -3.53
N PRO A 232 26.60 -3.05 -3.90
CA PRO A 232 27.02 -1.65 -3.95
C PRO A 232 26.45 -0.88 -5.17
N ASN A 233 25.96 -1.58 -6.19
CA ASN A 233 25.55 -1.05 -7.49
C ASN A 233 24.09 -0.55 -7.57
N TYR A 234 23.36 -0.52 -6.45
CA TYR A 234 21.97 -0.06 -6.41
C TYR A 234 21.81 1.22 -5.61
N ASN A 235 20.88 2.06 -6.06
CA ASN A 235 20.45 3.24 -5.31
C ASN A 235 19.34 2.91 -4.30
N LEU A 236 19.05 3.86 -3.41
CA LEU A 236 18.04 3.66 -2.36
C LEU A 236 16.64 3.39 -2.91
N GLN A 237 16.25 4.00 -4.05
CA GLN A 237 14.94 3.77 -4.66
C GLN A 237 14.79 2.32 -5.14
N GLN A 238 15.81 1.77 -5.81
CA GLN A 238 15.79 0.37 -6.24
C GLN A 238 15.76 -0.59 -5.05
N ARG A 239 16.45 -0.26 -3.95
CA ARG A 239 16.36 -1.04 -2.71
C ARG A 239 14.97 -1.01 -2.08
N MET A 240 14.30 0.14 -2.12
CA MET A 240 12.89 0.23 -1.73
C MET A 240 12.01 -0.65 -2.62
N ASP A 241 12.24 -0.63 -3.93
CA ASP A 241 11.51 -1.48 -4.89
C ASP A 241 11.71 -2.98 -4.57
N MET A 242 12.95 -3.42 -4.30
CA MET A 242 13.24 -4.80 -3.87
C MET A 242 12.44 -5.19 -2.61
N LEU A 243 12.46 -4.34 -1.58
CA LEU A 243 11.73 -4.57 -0.33
C LEU A 243 10.21 -4.60 -0.53
N ASN A 244 9.68 -3.77 -1.44
CA ASN A 244 8.26 -3.74 -1.78
C ASN A 244 7.85 -5.03 -2.49
N VAL A 245 8.65 -5.48 -3.47
CA VAL A 245 8.38 -6.71 -4.23
C VAL A 245 8.39 -7.94 -3.32
N LEU A 246 9.38 -8.04 -2.43
CA LEU A 246 9.47 -9.14 -1.45
C LEU A 246 8.27 -9.16 -0.51
N ALA A 247 7.85 -8.00 0.00
CA ALA A 247 6.70 -7.88 0.90
C ALA A 247 5.39 -8.31 0.22
N ASP A 248 5.12 -7.80 -0.98
CA ASP A 248 3.88 -8.07 -1.69
C ASP A 248 3.82 -9.51 -2.20
N ALA A 249 4.93 -10.07 -2.68
CA ALA A 249 5.01 -11.47 -3.07
C ALA A 249 4.77 -12.41 -1.87
N ALA A 250 5.37 -12.12 -0.71
CA ALA A 250 5.13 -12.89 0.51
C ALA A 250 3.65 -12.89 0.92
N GLN A 251 2.99 -11.72 0.86
CA GLN A 251 1.57 -11.60 1.16
C GLN A 251 0.70 -12.39 0.18
N GLN A 252 0.97 -12.29 -1.12
CA GLN A 252 0.19 -13.01 -2.14
C GLN A 252 0.37 -14.53 -2.04
N LEU A 253 1.58 -15.00 -1.74
CA LEU A 253 1.84 -16.43 -1.49
C LEU A 253 1.17 -16.94 -0.20
N SER A 254 1.05 -16.09 0.82
CA SER A 254 0.40 -16.42 2.09
C SER A 254 -1.13 -16.36 2.04
N THR A 255 -1.69 -15.61 1.10
CA THR A 255 -3.14 -15.33 1.04
C THR A 255 -3.89 -16.43 0.27
N PRO A 256 -4.92 -17.07 0.86
CA PRO A 256 -5.78 -18.01 0.15
C PRO A 256 -6.51 -17.35 -1.03
N ALA A 257 -6.51 -18.01 -2.20
CA ALA A 257 -7.11 -17.49 -3.43
C ALA A 257 -8.61 -17.12 -3.31
N GLU A 258 -9.35 -17.73 -2.37
CA GLU A 258 -10.76 -17.41 -2.08
C GLU A 258 -10.94 -16.03 -1.44
N THR A 259 -9.91 -15.48 -0.77
CA THR A 259 -9.93 -14.17 -0.11
C THR A 259 -9.40 -13.02 -1.00
N ALA A 260 -8.73 -13.36 -2.11
CA ALA A 260 -8.16 -12.38 -3.04
C ALA A 260 -9.21 -11.65 -3.88
N LYS A 261 -10.42 -12.21 -4.05
CA LYS A 261 -11.51 -11.61 -4.85
C LYS A 261 -12.25 -10.47 -4.14
N THR A 262 -11.93 -10.15 -2.89
CA THR A 262 -12.78 -9.29 -2.04
C THR A 262 -12.07 -8.10 -1.37
N ARG A 263 -10.87 -7.67 -1.78
CA ARG A 263 -10.24 -6.47 -1.19
C ARG A 263 -9.57 -5.53 -2.18
N THR A 264 -10.04 -4.29 -2.18
CA THR A 264 -9.19 -3.10 -2.32
C THR A 264 -8.22 -3.07 -1.13
N VAL A 265 -6.93 -2.98 -1.41
CA VAL A 265 -5.88 -3.02 -0.39
C VAL A 265 -5.78 -1.65 0.29
N PRO A 266 -5.93 -1.53 1.62
CA PRO A 266 -5.57 -0.30 2.30
C PRO A 266 -4.04 -0.21 2.38
N ARG A 267 -3.46 0.90 1.90
CA ARG A 267 -2.03 1.25 2.04
C ARG A 267 -1.57 1.43 3.51
N LYS A 268 -2.46 1.21 4.47
CA LYS A 268 -2.21 1.17 5.91
C LYS A 268 -2.79 -0.13 6.46
N PHE A 269 -1.98 -0.92 7.14
CA PHE A 269 -2.47 -2.08 7.89
C PHE A 269 -3.48 -1.57 8.94
N PRO A 270 -4.77 -1.95 8.88
CA PRO A 270 -5.64 -1.77 10.02
C PRO A 270 -5.28 -2.90 10.98
N LEU A 271 -4.38 -2.63 11.93
CA LEU A 271 -4.41 -3.34 13.21
C LEU A 271 -5.85 -3.26 13.75
N PRO A 272 -6.35 -4.29 14.46
CA PRO A 272 -7.71 -4.32 14.99
C PRO A 272 -8.09 -2.95 15.53
N GLN A 273 -9.15 -2.36 14.96
CA GLN A 273 -9.59 -1.03 15.34
C GLN A 273 -9.81 -1.03 16.86
N ALA A 274 -9.15 -0.11 17.54
CA ALA A 274 -9.38 0.20 18.95
C ALA A 274 -10.80 0.79 19.19
N ASP A 275 -11.69 0.78 18.20
CA ASP A 275 -13.09 1.19 18.32
C ASP A 275 -13.93 0.21 19.15
N SER A 276 -13.35 -0.93 19.56
CA SER A 276 -13.95 -1.80 20.58
C SER A 276 -13.30 -1.70 21.97
N VAL A 277 -12.39 -0.75 22.20
CA VAL A 277 -12.07 -0.33 23.57
C VAL A 277 -13.24 0.54 24.04
N LYS A 278 -14.35 -0.12 24.41
CA LYS A 278 -15.23 0.48 25.40
C LYS A 278 -14.32 0.85 26.58
N PRO A 279 -14.37 2.08 27.11
CA PRO A 279 -13.72 2.34 28.37
C PRO A 279 -14.17 1.24 29.34
N LEU A 280 -13.25 0.74 30.17
CA LEU A 280 -13.53 -0.17 31.29
C LEU A 280 -14.44 0.52 32.33
N GLN A 281 -15.59 1.03 31.89
CA GLN A 281 -16.71 1.38 32.73
C GLN A 281 -17.32 0.05 33.14
N ALA A 282 -17.18 -0.25 34.44
CA ALA A 282 -17.89 -1.34 35.08
C ALA A 282 -19.35 -1.32 34.61
N VAL A 283 -19.78 -2.40 33.96
CA VAL A 283 -21.18 -2.60 33.58
C VAL A 283 -22.01 -2.42 34.86
N PRO A 284 -22.93 -1.42 34.92
CA PRO A 284 -23.75 -1.19 36.09
C PRO A 284 -24.48 -2.47 36.50
N GLU A 285 -24.49 -2.81 37.79
CA GLU A 285 -25.02 -4.08 38.31
C GLU A 285 -26.45 -4.39 37.84
N TRP A 286 -27.27 -3.35 37.63
CA TRP A 286 -28.63 -3.51 37.11
C TRP A 286 -28.67 -4.09 35.68
N GLN A 287 -27.68 -3.80 34.84
CA GLN A 287 -27.59 -4.38 33.49
C GLN A 287 -27.27 -5.88 33.54
N LYS A 288 -26.41 -6.31 34.47
CA LYS A 288 -26.13 -7.74 34.69
C LYS A 288 -27.39 -8.48 35.15
N ILE A 289 -28.11 -7.93 36.13
CA ILE A 289 -29.34 -8.52 36.67
C ILE A 289 -30.43 -8.63 35.59
N VAL A 290 -30.55 -7.62 34.73
CA VAL A 290 -31.49 -7.64 33.61
C VAL A 290 -31.08 -8.69 32.57
N GLN A 291 -29.78 -8.80 32.26
CA GLN A 291 -29.28 -9.77 31.30
C GLN A 291 -29.46 -11.22 31.79
N GLU A 292 -29.17 -11.49 33.06
CA GLU A 292 -29.43 -12.80 33.69
C GLU A 292 -30.92 -13.17 33.68
N ARG A 293 -31.80 -12.18 33.86
CA ARG A 293 -33.25 -12.40 33.82
C ARG A 293 -33.75 -12.66 32.40
N ILE A 294 -33.12 -12.07 31.38
CA ILE A 294 -33.39 -12.34 29.97
C ILE A 294 -32.88 -13.74 29.59
N ASP A 295 -31.66 -14.09 29.98
CA ASP A 295 -31.05 -15.40 29.68
C ASP A 295 -31.79 -16.54 30.40
N GLY A 296 -32.22 -16.34 31.65
CA GLY A 296 -33.03 -17.33 32.38
C GLY A 296 -34.45 -17.54 31.84
N LYS A 297 -34.98 -16.59 31.05
CA LYS A 297 -36.32 -16.67 30.43
C LYS A 297 -36.31 -17.00 28.93
N THR A 298 -35.15 -17.01 28.29
CA THR A 298 -35.04 -17.23 26.84
C THR A 298 -34.62 -18.65 26.54
N LYS A 299 -35.56 -19.47 26.04
CA LYS A 299 -35.25 -20.81 25.54
C LYS A 299 -34.54 -20.68 24.18
N ARG A 300 -33.21 -20.76 24.16
CA ARG A 300 -32.41 -20.70 22.93
C ARG A 300 -32.44 -22.06 22.24
N ILE A 301 -33.23 -22.16 21.16
CA ILE A 301 -33.16 -23.28 20.23
C ILE A 301 -32.01 -22.97 19.29
N SER A 302 -30.85 -23.62 19.48
CA SER A 302 -29.73 -23.50 18.57
C SER A 302 -30.09 -24.15 17.24
N LYS A 303 -30.36 -23.35 16.21
CA LYS A 303 -30.13 -23.84 14.84
C LYS A 303 -28.65 -24.22 14.76
N GLY A 304 -28.35 -25.43 14.30
CA GLY A 304 -26.97 -25.89 14.09
C GLY A 304 -26.15 -24.89 13.27
N LEU A 305 -24.81 -25.00 13.34
CA LEU A 305 -23.86 -24.07 12.72
C LEU A 305 -24.34 -23.57 11.36
N SER A 306 -24.86 -22.34 11.31
CA SER A 306 -25.42 -21.72 10.12
C SER A 306 -24.34 -21.27 9.13
N HIS A 307 -23.06 -21.43 9.48
CA HIS A 307 -21.92 -21.11 8.63
C HIS A 307 -21.13 -22.38 8.31
N PRO A 308 -20.83 -22.66 7.03
CA PRO A 308 -19.87 -23.69 6.68
C PRO A 308 -18.54 -23.38 7.37
N GLN A 309 -17.91 -24.40 7.97
CA GLN A 309 -16.58 -24.24 8.55
C GLN A 309 -15.61 -23.73 7.48
N PRO A 310 -14.73 -22.76 7.80
CA PRO A 310 -13.76 -22.26 6.86
C PRO A 310 -12.87 -23.40 6.38
N LYS A 311 -12.75 -23.57 5.06
CA LYS A 311 -11.86 -24.58 4.47
C LYS A 311 -10.42 -24.16 4.78
N ALA A 312 -9.66 -25.04 5.41
CA ALA A 312 -8.23 -24.82 5.61
C ALA A 312 -7.54 -24.79 4.23
N VAL A 313 -6.89 -23.68 3.89
CA VAL A 313 -6.10 -23.53 2.67
C VAL A 313 -4.63 -23.50 3.06
N ALA A 314 -3.81 -24.30 2.36
CA ALA A 314 -2.38 -24.36 2.61
C ALA A 314 -1.70 -23.02 2.30
N ASN A 315 -0.81 -22.58 3.20
CA ASN A 315 0.04 -21.41 3.01
C ASN A 315 1.15 -21.75 2.00
N LYS A 316 1.09 -21.20 0.78
CA LYS A 316 2.10 -21.47 -0.26
C LYS A 316 3.46 -20.83 0.06
N PHE A 317 3.47 -19.82 0.94
CA PHE A 317 4.69 -19.19 1.42
C PHE A 317 5.50 -20.09 2.36
N ALA A 318 4.89 -21.11 2.97
CA ALA A 318 5.51 -21.94 4.01
C ALA A 318 6.84 -22.57 3.59
N GLY A 319 6.93 -23.08 2.36
CA GLY A 319 8.14 -23.73 1.85
C GLY A 319 9.26 -22.75 1.48
N VAL A 320 8.96 -21.46 1.36
CA VAL A 320 9.91 -20.45 0.86
C VAL A 320 10.22 -19.33 1.84
N ALA A 321 9.50 -19.23 2.96
CA ALA A 321 9.61 -18.14 3.93
C ALA A 321 11.06 -17.85 4.38
N GLY A 322 11.86 -18.90 4.61
CA GLY A 322 13.26 -18.75 5.02
C GLY A 322 14.13 -18.01 4.00
N PHE A 323 13.87 -18.18 2.70
CA PHE A 323 14.63 -17.50 1.63
C PHE A 323 14.30 -16.01 1.53
N PHE A 324 13.14 -15.58 2.02
CA PHE A 324 12.76 -14.17 2.08
C PHE A 324 13.35 -13.49 3.32
N PHE A 325 13.44 -14.21 4.45
CA PHE A 325 13.77 -13.63 5.75
C PHE A 325 15.27 -13.69 6.09
N PHE A 326 15.86 -14.89 6.10
CA PHE A 326 17.21 -15.06 6.64
C PHE A 326 18.31 -14.36 5.83
N PRO A 327 18.25 -14.33 4.48
CA PRO A 327 19.21 -13.55 3.71
C PRO A 327 19.18 -12.05 4.02
N LEU A 328 17.99 -11.46 4.23
CA LEU A 328 17.86 -10.06 4.68
C LEU A 328 18.49 -9.86 6.05
N MET A 329 18.27 -10.80 6.98
CA MET A 329 18.83 -10.76 8.32
C MET A 329 20.34 -11.08 8.40
N LYS A 330 20.96 -11.55 7.31
CA LYS A 330 22.36 -11.97 7.35
C LYS A 330 23.34 -10.79 7.35
N ASN A 331 23.04 -9.74 6.59
CA ASN A 331 23.98 -8.66 6.28
C ASN A 331 23.45 -7.26 6.68
N PHE A 332 22.46 -7.18 7.57
CA PHE A 332 21.82 -5.90 7.93
C PHE A 332 22.79 -4.87 8.56
N ASP A 333 23.88 -5.34 9.15
CA ASP A 333 24.94 -4.55 9.79
C ASP A 333 26.07 -4.18 8.81
N SER A 334 26.03 -4.68 7.58
CA SER A 334 27.03 -4.37 6.56
C SER A 334 26.85 -2.94 6.05
N LYS A 335 27.93 -2.15 6.11
CA LYS A 335 28.00 -0.81 5.54
C LYS A 335 28.69 -0.86 4.18
N VAL A 336 27.99 -0.42 3.14
CA VAL A 336 28.55 -0.21 1.81
C VAL A 336 28.45 1.27 1.45
N ASN A 337 29.25 1.74 0.49
CA ASN A 337 29.28 3.17 0.13
C ASN A 337 27.91 3.73 -0.31
N THR A 338 27.00 2.86 -0.75
CA THR A 338 25.67 3.24 -1.21
C THR A 338 24.55 2.90 -0.22
N LEU A 339 24.85 2.24 0.92
CA LEU A 339 23.87 1.87 1.95
C LEU A 339 24.52 1.82 3.34
N ASP A 340 23.96 2.58 4.27
CA ASP A 340 24.25 2.54 5.69
C ASP A 340 22.95 2.36 6.50
N LEU A 341 22.47 1.11 6.56
CA LEU A 341 21.16 0.78 7.13
C LEU A 341 21.05 1.15 8.61
N LEU A 342 22.12 1.00 9.39
CA LEU A 342 22.14 1.33 10.83
C LEU A 342 22.64 2.76 11.12
N GLY A 343 23.03 3.50 10.09
CA GLY A 343 23.48 4.89 10.17
C GLY A 343 22.46 5.85 9.55
N ASP A 344 22.84 6.44 8.42
CA ASP A 344 22.12 7.58 7.84
C ASP A 344 20.83 7.17 7.07
N ASP A 345 20.75 5.94 6.56
CA ASP A 345 19.64 5.46 5.71
C ASP A 345 18.42 5.00 6.53
N THR A 346 18.02 5.81 7.50
CA THR A 346 16.93 5.53 8.43
C THR A 346 15.61 5.19 7.73
N LEU A 347 15.31 5.84 6.59
CA LEU A 347 14.13 5.54 5.78
C LEU A 347 14.14 4.11 5.27
N VAL A 348 15.28 3.67 4.73
CA VAL A 348 15.46 2.29 4.24
C VAL A 348 15.38 1.32 5.41
N LEU A 349 15.96 1.66 6.57
CA LEU A 349 15.82 0.86 7.79
C LEU A 349 14.36 0.67 8.20
N GLY A 350 13.60 1.75 8.29
CA GLY A 350 12.18 1.68 8.63
C GLY A 350 11.39 0.80 7.65
N ARG A 351 11.66 0.93 6.34
CA ARG A 351 11.03 0.07 5.32
C ARG A 351 11.49 -1.37 5.44
N PHE A 352 12.77 -1.62 5.68
CA PHE A 352 13.36 -2.93 5.87
C PHE A 352 12.71 -3.67 7.05
N VAL A 353 12.63 -3.03 8.23
CA VAL A 353 11.97 -3.60 9.41
C VAL A 353 10.49 -3.87 9.14
N TYR A 354 9.79 -2.96 8.46
CA TYR A 354 8.40 -3.15 8.09
C TYR A 354 8.20 -4.34 7.15
N THR A 355 9.08 -4.50 6.15
CA THR A 355 9.08 -5.64 5.23
C THR A 355 9.34 -6.96 5.97
N LEU A 356 10.28 -6.99 6.93
CA LEU A 356 10.50 -8.16 7.79
C LEU A 356 9.24 -8.52 8.60
N GLY A 357 8.52 -7.53 9.13
CA GLY A 357 7.24 -7.74 9.79
C GLY A 357 6.18 -8.35 8.86
N ILE A 358 6.09 -7.88 7.62
CA ILE A 358 5.18 -8.46 6.61
C ILE A 358 5.56 -9.91 6.29
N ILE A 359 6.85 -10.19 6.10
CA ILE A 359 7.35 -11.54 5.83
C ILE A 359 7.05 -12.47 7.01
N MET A 360 7.26 -12.00 8.25
CA MET A 360 6.91 -12.72 9.48
C MET A 360 5.43 -13.05 9.53
N TYR A 361 4.55 -12.08 9.26
CA TYR A 361 3.10 -12.30 9.23
C TYR A 361 2.65 -13.25 8.12
N SER A 362 3.33 -13.20 6.97
CA SER A 362 3.08 -14.09 5.84
C SER A 362 3.48 -15.53 6.17
N ALA A 363 4.45 -15.72 7.08
CA ALA A 363 4.92 -17.00 7.58
C ALA A 363 4.11 -17.56 8.76
N ARG A 364 2.96 -16.99 9.14
CA ARG A 364 2.10 -17.55 10.20
C ARG A 364 1.73 -19.01 9.91
N GLU A 365 1.65 -19.82 10.98
CA GLU A 365 1.34 -21.26 10.92
C GLU A 365 2.36 -22.08 10.09
N THR A 366 3.62 -21.63 10.03
CA THR A 366 4.70 -22.36 9.35
C THR A 366 5.80 -22.77 10.34
N PRO A 367 6.55 -23.85 10.08
CA PRO A 367 7.67 -24.24 10.94
C PRO A 367 8.77 -23.17 11.05
N ALA A 368 8.96 -22.37 10.00
CA ALA A 368 9.95 -21.29 9.98
C ALA A 368 9.60 -20.12 10.92
N ALA A 369 8.30 -19.93 11.22
CA ALA A 369 7.79 -18.82 12.03
C ALA A 369 8.49 -18.72 13.39
N ARG A 370 8.75 -19.85 14.06
CA ARG A 370 9.42 -19.88 15.36
C ARG A 370 10.78 -19.18 15.30
N ASN A 371 11.68 -19.67 14.44
CA ASN A 371 13.04 -19.14 14.37
C ASN A 371 13.06 -17.71 13.82
N MET A 372 12.24 -17.42 12.80
CA MET A 372 12.09 -16.06 12.27
C MET A 372 11.64 -15.08 13.35
N GLY A 373 10.67 -15.48 14.18
CA GLY A 373 10.14 -14.67 15.26
C GLY A 373 11.18 -14.35 16.33
N MET A 374 11.95 -15.35 16.78
CA MET A 374 13.02 -15.12 17.78
C MET A 374 14.08 -14.18 17.25
N THR A 375 14.58 -14.41 16.04
CA THR A 375 15.57 -13.53 15.40
C THR A 375 15.05 -12.10 15.23
N LEU A 376 13.76 -11.94 14.89
CA LEU A 376 13.15 -10.62 14.73
C LEU A 376 12.97 -9.90 16.08
N LEU A 377 12.64 -10.62 17.15
CA LEU A 377 12.57 -10.04 18.50
C LEU A 377 13.94 -9.51 18.93
N GLU A 378 14.99 -10.31 18.81
CA GLU A 378 16.36 -9.90 19.17
C GLU A 378 16.79 -8.65 18.37
N PHE A 379 16.58 -8.67 17.05
CA PHE A 379 16.94 -7.56 16.17
C PHE A 379 16.17 -6.28 16.52
N THR A 380 14.85 -6.37 16.67
CA THR A 380 14.03 -5.19 16.99
C THR A 380 14.33 -4.64 18.38
N TRP A 381 14.68 -5.50 19.33
CA TRP A 381 15.04 -5.12 20.70
C TRP A 381 16.31 -4.26 20.76
N ALA A 382 17.28 -4.54 19.89
CA ALA A 382 18.53 -3.76 19.78
C ALA A 382 18.29 -2.32 19.30
N LEU A 383 17.24 -2.09 18.50
CA LEU A 383 16.95 -0.80 17.86
C LEU A 383 15.80 -0.01 18.51
N LYS A 384 15.20 -0.53 19.59
CA LYS A 384 13.95 -0.02 20.18
C LYS A 384 13.94 1.48 20.54
N TYR A 385 15.08 2.07 20.87
CA TYR A 385 15.21 3.49 21.23
C TYR A 385 15.65 4.38 20.05
N HIS A 386 15.22 4.06 18.84
CA HIS A 386 15.57 4.83 17.66
C HIS A 386 15.02 6.27 17.72
N LYS A 387 15.81 7.23 17.23
CA LYS A 387 15.46 8.67 17.25
C LYS A 387 14.24 8.98 16.38
N GLU A 388 14.21 8.39 15.19
CA GLU A 388 13.13 8.58 14.21
C GLU A 388 11.87 7.82 14.58
N ALA A 389 10.73 8.53 14.63
CA ALA A 389 9.44 7.97 15.01
C ALA A 389 8.97 6.85 14.08
N PHE A 390 9.12 7.01 12.76
CA PHE A 390 8.68 5.99 11.80
C PHE A 390 9.46 4.67 11.94
N VAL A 391 10.73 4.71 12.38
CA VAL A 391 11.51 3.50 12.68
C VAL A 391 10.97 2.85 13.95
N ARG A 392 10.68 3.63 15.00
CA ARG A 392 10.00 3.09 16.20
C ARG A 392 8.67 2.44 15.88
N GLN A 393 7.84 3.06 15.03
CA GLN A 393 6.59 2.46 14.55
C GLN A 393 6.83 1.13 13.82
N ALA A 394 7.83 1.06 12.95
CA ALA A 394 8.17 -0.16 12.22
C ALA A 394 8.65 -1.29 13.17
N LEU A 395 9.44 -0.95 14.19
CA LEU A 395 9.92 -1.89 15.22
C LEU A 395 8.75 -2.46 16.04
N ILE A 396 7.84 -1.60 16.51
CA ILE A 396 6.64 -2.02 17.25
C ILE A 396 5.75 -2.89 16.34
N PHE A 397 5.57 -2.51 15.08
CA PHE A 397 4.84 -3.31 14.11
C PHE A 397 5.46 -4.69 13.91
N ALA A 398 6.78 -4.79 13.72
CA ALA A 398 7.47 -6.06 13.56
C ALA A 398 7.29 -6.97 14.78
N GLN A 399 7.37 -6.43 16.00
CA GLN A 399 7.12 -7.17 17.24
C GLN A 399 5.65 -7.63 17.35
N ALA A 400 4.69 -6.79 16.96
CA ALA A 400 3.29 -7.20 16.88
C ALA A 400 3.09 -8.35 15.87
N MET A 401 3.80 -8.32 14.73
CA MET A 401 3.73 -9.40 13.75
C MET A 401 4.31 -10.71 14.30
N VAL A 402 5.36 -10.67 15.13
CA VAL A 402 5.84 -11.86 15.86
C VAL A 402 4.75 -12.38 16.79
N ALA A 403 4.18 -11.52 17.64
CA ALA A 403 3.16 -11.90 18.62
C ALA A 403 1.92 -12.55 17.99
N VAL A 404 1.53 -12.11 16.79
CA VAL A 404 0.36 -12.67 16.07
C VAL A 404 0.70 -13.94 15.29
N SER A 405 1.95 -14.14 14.88
CA SER A 405 2.30 -15.17 13.89
C SER A 405 3.00 -16.38 14.48
N VAL A 406 3.62 -16.23 15.66
CA VAL A 406 4.24 -17.34 16.40
C VAL A 406 3.26 -17.83 17.47
N PRO A 407 3.03 -19.15 17.59
CA PRO A 407 2.14 -19.68 18.62
C PRO A 407 2.52 -19.23 20.04
N SER A 408 1.53 -18.80 20.83
CA SER A 408 1.71 -18.32 22.21
C SER A 408 2.47 -19.30 23.11
N SER A 409 2.26 -20.61 22.91
CA SER A 409 2.99 -21.66 23.65
C SER A 409 4.48 -21.67 23.33
N THR A 410 4.83 -21.41 22.06
CA THR A 410 6.23 -21.35 21.60
C THR A 410 6.91 -20.09 22.12
N LEU A 411 6.24 -18.92 22.01
CA LEU A 411 6.78 -17.67 22.52
C LEU A 411 7.05 -17.73 24.04
N MET A 412 6.11 -18.28 24.81
CA MET A 412 6.25 -18.39 26.27
C MET A 412 7.24 -19.47 26.71
N SER A 413 7.52 -20.45 25.86
CA SER A 413 8.56 -21.46 26.11
C SER A 413 9.95 -20.93 25.80
N ASP A 414 10.11 -20.25 24.66
CA ASP A 414 11.41 -19.92 24.10
C ASP A 414 11.95 -18.56 24.55
N ALA A 415 11.06 -17.57 24.73
CA ALA A 415 11.44 -16.19 25.00
C ALA A 415 10.50 -15.48 26.00
N PRO A 416 10.20 -16.08 27.18
CA PRO A 416 9.29 -15.47 28.14
C PRO A 416 9.84 -14.14 28.69
N GLY A 417 11.14 -14.04 28.96
CA GLY A 417 11.76 -12.83 29.51
C GLY A 417 11.64 -11.66 28.56
N GLU A 418 11.98 -11.89 27.29
CA GLU A 418 11.91 -10.93 26.20
C GLU A 418 10.47 -10.42 26.00
N LEU A 419 9.46 -11.28 26.16
CA LEU A 419 8.06 -10.86 26.09
C LEU A 419 7.64 -9.95 27.26
N PHE A 420 8.09 -10.23 28.48
CA PHE A 420 7.83 -9.37 29.63
C PHE A 420 8.54 -8.03 29.50
N GLU A 421 9.81 -8.03 29.08
CA GLU A 421 10.56 -6.81 28.82
C GLU A 421 9.92 -6.00 27.68
N LEU A 422 9.47 -6.66 26.62
CA LEU A 422 8.71 -6.04 25.53
C LEU A 422 7.44 -5.38 26.05
N HIS A 423 6.66 -6.08 26.86
CA HIS A 423 5.44 -5.55 27.44
C HIS A 423 5.69 -4.31 28.33
N ASP A 424 6.73 -4.33 29.17
CA ASP A 424 7.07 -3.19 30.02
C ASP A 424 7.64 -2.01 29.22
N TRP A 425 8.42 -2.29 28.17
CA TRP A 425 8.87 -1.28 27.24
C TRP A 425 7.70 -0.61 26.51
N LEU A 426 6.74 -1.38 26.00
CA LEU A 426 5.57 -0.82 25.32
C LEU A 426 4.72 0.04 26.26
N LYS A 427 4.55 -0.36 27.53
CA LYS A 427 3.88 0.51 28.54
C LYS A 427 4.59 1.84 28.70
N THR A 428 5.92 1.80 28.77
CA THR A 428 6.75 3.01 28.85
C THR A 428 6.55 3.88 27.60
N THR A 429 6.62 3.29 26.41
CA THR A 429 6.40 3.97 25.13
C THR A 429 5.04 4.66 25.09
N VAL A 430 3.97 4.03 25.56
CA VAL A 430 2.64 4.64 25.62
C VAL A 430 2.59 5.88 26.52
N GLN A 431 3.41 5.92 27.57
CA GLN A 431 3.43 7.03 28.54
C GLN A 431 4.37 8.17 28.12
N SER A 432 5.47 7.86 27.43
CA SER A 432 6.57 8.80 27.21
C SER A 432 6.84 9.17 25.75
N ASP A 433 6.37 8.40 24.77
CA ASP A 433 6.65 8.69 23.35
C ASP A 433 5.87 9.93 22.89
N THR A 434 6.53 10.78 22.12
CA THR A 434 5.96 12.03 21.61
C THR A 434 5.13 11.81 20.35
N ASP A 435 5.32 10.68 19.66
CA ASP A 435 4.63 10.37 18.41
C ASP A 435 3.34 9.59 18.66
N ALA A 436 2.20 10.17 18.26
CA ALA A 436 0.88 9.61 18.51
C ALA A 436 0.65 8.25 17.81
N ASP A 437 1.22 8.06 16.62
CA ASP A 437 1.10 6.81 15.87
C ASP A 437 1.92 5.68 16.51
N SER A 438 3.11 5.99 17.04
CA SER A 438 3.92 5.07 17.85
C SER A 438 3.19 4.67 19.14
N VAL A 439 2.60 5.64 19.86
CA VAL A 439 1.78 5.37 21.06
C VAL A 439 0.60 4.46 20.72
N LYS A 440 -0.10 4.73 19.61
CA LYS A 440 -1.23 3.91 19.15
C LYS A 440 -0.80 2.48 18.80
N ALA A 441 0.29 2.32 18.06
CA ALA A 441 0.84 1.00 17.71
C ALA A 441 1.27 0.24 18.97
N ALA A 442 1.87 0.93 19.95
CA ALA A 442 2.27 0.32 21.21
C ALA A 442 1.05 -0.16 22.02
N LEU A 443 0.00 0.65 22.14
CA LEU A 443 -1.26 0.25 22.78
C LEU A 443 -1.88 -0.99 22.13
N GLN A 444 -1.94 -1.04 20.80
CA GLN A 444 -2.48 -2.21 20.09
C GLN A 444 -1.64 -3.47 20.34
N THR A 445 -0.32 -3.31 20.36
CA THR A 445 0.60 -4.43 20.62
C THR A 445 0.52 -4.92 22.06
N LEU A 446 0.35 -4.03 23.03
CA LEU A 446 0.11 -4.40 24.43
C LEU A 446 -1.12 -5.27 24.60
N VAL A 447 -2.23 -4.90 23.96
CA VAL A 447 -3.47 -5.69 24.02
C VAL A 447 -3.26 -7.11 23.48
N LEU A 448 -2.46 -7.26 22.41
CA LEU A 448 -2.11 -8.57 21.87
C LEU A 448 -1.27 -9.39 22.86
N LEU A 449 -0.26 -8.78 23.47
CA LEU A 449 0.58 -9.45 24.48
C LEU A 449 -0.21 -9.85 25.73
N GLU A 450 -1.11 -9.00 26.20
CA GLU A 450 -1.98 -9.34 27.32
C GLU A 450 -2.86 -10.55 27.02
N ASP A 451 -3.35 -10.71 25.79
CA ASP A 451 -4.11 -11.89 25.37
C ASP A 451 -3.24 -13.16 25.39
N ILE A 452 -2.01 -13.06 24.91
CA ILE A 452 -1.02 -14.14 24.98
C ILE A 452 -0.78 -14.57 26.43
N PHE A 453 -0.60 -13.62 27.34
CA PHE A 453 -0.40 -13.90 28.77
C PHE A 453 -1.65 -14.49 29.45
N LYS A 454 -2.85 -14.02 29.11
CA LYS A 454 -4.12 -14.54 29.66
C LYS A 454 -4.38 -15.98 29.23
N ASN A 455 -4.11 -16.31 27.97
CA ASN A 455 -4.29 -17.65 27.42
C ASN A 455 -3.36 -18.71 28.05
N GLN A 456 -2.31 -18.31 28.77
CA GLN A 456 -1.47 -19.22 29.55
C GLN A 456 -2.10 -19.60 30.89
N VAL A 457 -2.78 -18.65 31.55
CA VAL A 457 -3.40 -18.86 32.88
C VAL A 457 -4.54 -19.89 32.79
N THR A 458 -5.24 -19.95 31.66
CA THR A 458 -6.35 -20.89 31.41
C THR A 458 -5.91 -22.29 30.97
N VAL A 459 -4.66 -22.50 30.56
CA VAL A 459 -4.13 -23.82 30.17
C VAL A 459 -3.49 -24.55 31.36
N HIS A 460 -3.25 -23.85 32.48
CA HIS A 460 -2.63 -24.39 33.69
C HIS A 460 -3.50 -24.32 34.95
N GLY A 461 -4.78 -23.98 34.81
CA GLY A 461 -5.82 -24.10 35.85
C GLY A 461 -6.94 -25.01 35.37
#